data_AF-A0AAX0VHM1-F1
#
_entry.id   AF-A0AAX0VHM1-F1
#
_cell.length_a   1.000
_cell.length_b   1.000
_cell.length_c   1.000
_cell.angle_alpha   90.00
_cell.angle_beta   90.00
_cell.angle_gamma   90.00
#
_symmetry.space_group_name_H-M   'P 1'
#
loop_
_entity.id
_entity.type
_entity.pdbx_description
1 polymer ?
#
loop_
_entity_poly.entity_id
_entity_poly.type
_entity_poly.pdbx_seq_one_letter_code
_entity_poly.pdbx_strand_id
1 'polypeptide(L)' 'MSTEEWLYVRAYASDGERTAALAAFLNTYNHDRPHSSLGNKPPASRVPITSYRVQPQPKVLDVP' A
#
# COMPACT_ATOMS: atom_id res chain seq x y z
N MET A 1 9.70 0.72 -9.42
CA MET A 1 9.32 1.85 -8.56
C MET A 1 9.28 1.33 -7.13
N SER A 2 10.27 1.76 -6.35
CA SER A 2 10.53 1.38 -4.96
C SER A 2 9.50 2.03 -4.03
N THR A 3 9.24 1.42 -2.88
CA THR A 3 8.39 1.90 -1.77
C THR A 3 8.64 3.36 -1.34
N GLU A 4 9.75 3.94 -1.76
CA GLU A 4 10.14 5.33 -1.51
C GLU A 4 9.26 6.36 -2.22
N GLU A 5 8.70 6.08 -3.41
CA GLU A 5 7.87 7.07 -4.12
C GLU A 5 6.60 7.46 -3.35
N TRP A 6 6.02 6.54 -2.57
CA TRP A 6 4.85 6.86 -1.76
C TRP A 6 5.17 7.78 -0.57
N LEU A 7 6.36 7.62 0.01
CA LEU A 7 6.79 8.42 1.16
C LEU A 7 7.01 9.89 0.80
N TYR A 8 7.36 10.17 -0.45
CA TYR A 8 7.61 11.55 -0.91
C TYR A 8 6.37 12.27 -1.46
N VAL A 9 5.28 11.55 -1.75
CA VAL A 9 4.05 12.17 -2.31
C VAL A 9 3.22 12.89 -1.25
N ARG A 10 3.34 12.53 0.03
CA ARG A 10 2.58 13.15 1.13
C ARG A 10 3.41 13.26 2.40
N ALA A 11 3.51 14.48 2.94
CA ALA A 11 4.01 14.68 4.30
C ALA A 11 2.97 14.15 5.29
N TYR A 12 3.35 13.20 6.13
CA TYR A 12 2.53 12.68 7.22
C TYR A 12 2.92 13.37 8.52
N ALA A 13 1.95 13.87 9.28
CA ALA A 13 2.22 14.59 10.53
C ALA A 13 2.64 13.65 11.67
N SER A 14 2.36 12.35 11.54
CA SER A 14 2.74 11.32 12.51
C SER A 14 2.86 9.96 11.85
N ASP A 15 3.59 9.04 12.50
CA ASP A 15 3.67 7.64 12.07
C ASP A 15 2.31 6.93 12.11
N GLY A 16 1.42 7.36 13.02
CA GLY A 16 0.04 6.87 13.08
C GLY A 16 -0.79 7.26 11.85
N GLU A 17 -0.66 8.50 11.36
CA GLU A 17 -1.33 8.94 10.13
C GLU A 17 -0.79 8.18 8.90
N ARG A 18 0.53 8.00 8.84
CA ARG A 18 1.20 7.21 7.79
C ARG A 18 0.67 5.78 7.79
N THR A 19 0.63 5.13 8.93
CA THR A 19 0.18 3.75 9.08
C THR A 19 -1.30 3.59 8.71
N ALA A 20 -2.16 4.55 9.07
CA ALA A 20 -3.55 4.56 8.68
C ALA A 20 -3.72 4.69 7.14
N ALA A 21 -2.89 5.49 6.48
CA ALA A 21 -2.93 5.68 5.03
C ALA A 21 -2.28 4.53 4.23
N LEU A 22 -1.38 3.76 4.85
CA LEU A 22 -0.57 2.74 4.20
C LEU A 22 -1.42 1.63 3.56
N ALA A 23 -2.42 1.12 4.28
CA ALA A 23 -3.27 0.03 3.76
C ALA A 23 -4.04 0.46 2.51
N ALA A 24 -4.61 1.68 2.50
CA ALA A 24 -5.31 2.21 1.34
C ALA A 24 -4.37 2.37 0.12
N PHE A 25 -3.16 2.87 0.36
CA PHE A 25 -2.15 3.01 -0.69
C PHE A 25 -1.74 1.66 -1.27
N LEU A 26 -1.34 0.70 -0.42
CA LEU A 26 -0.91 -0.63 -0.85
C LEU A 26 -2.00 -1.32 -1.67
N ASN A 27 -3.26 -1.20 -1.24
CA ASN A 27 -4.37 -1.79 -1.96
C ASN A 27 -4.53 -1.17 -3.36
N THR A 28 -4.45 0.16 -3.45
CA THR A 28 -4.58 0.86 -4.74
C THR A 28 -3.40 0.52 -5.67
N TYR A 29 -2.17 0.54 -5.16
CA TYR A 29 -0.98 0.28 -5.96
C TYR A 29 -0.90 -1.18 -6.44
N ASN A 30 -1.19 -2.13 -5.54
CA ASN A 30 -1.05 -3.55 -5.85
C ASN A 30 -2.21 -4.12 -6.66
N HIS A 31 -3.44 -3.60 -6.49
CA HIS A 31 -4.64 -4.17 -7.11
C HIS A 31 -5.26 -3.29 -8.20
N ASP A 32 -5.14 -1.97 -8.10
CA ASP A 32 -5.93 -1.06 -8.94
C ASP A 32 -5.05 -0.33 -9.98
N ARG A 33 -3.73 -0.18 -9.75
CA ARG A 33 -2.83 0.57 -10.64
C ARG A 33 -2.32 -0.27 -11.82
N PRO A 34 -2.70 0.04 -13.08
CA PRO A 34 -2.19 -0.65 -14.25
C PRO A 34 -0.71 -0.33 -14.48
N HIS A 35 0.08 -1.36 -14.79
CA HIS A 35 1.49 -1.21 -15.15
C HIS A 35 1.72 -1.64 -16.60
N SER A 36 2.29 -0.76 -17.42
CA SER A 36 2.55 -1.00 -18.85
C SER A 36 3.50 -2.18 -19.08
N SER A 37 4.50 -2.33 -18.22
CA SER A 37 5.43 -3.48 -18.23
C SER A 37 4.75 -4.82 -17.94
N LEU A 38 3.52 -4.81 -17.43
CA LEU A 38 2.72 -5.99 -17.09
C LEU A 38 1.51 -6.16 -18.02
N GLY A 39 1.52 -5.52 -19.19
CA GLY A 39 0.40 -5.56 -20.12
C GLY A 39 -0.85 -4.86 -19.58
N ASN A 40 -0.65 -3.73 -18.89
CA ASN A 40 -1.70 -2.95 -18.21
C ASN A 40 -2.41 -3.68 -17.07
N LYS A 41 -1.80 -4.74 -16.53
CA LYS A 41 -2.30 -5.43 -15.34
C LYS A 41 -1.69 -4.86 -14.07
N PRO A 42 -2.41 -4.94 -12.94
CA PRO A 42 -1.87 -4.53 -11.66
C PRO A 42 -0.77 -5.50 -11.17
N PRO A 43 0.15 -5.04 -10.29
CA PRO A 43 1.25 -5.86 -9.79
C PRO A 43 0.83 -7.20 -9.18
N ALA A 44 -0.32 -7.24 -8.47
CA ALA A 44 -0.85 -8.45 -7.85
C ALA A 44 -1.15 -9.58 -8.86
N SER A 45 -1.33 -9.26 -10.15
CA SER A 45 -1.56 -10.26 -11.20
C SER A 45 -0.34 -11.15 -11.48
N ARG A 46 0.85 -10.84 -10.94
CA ARG A 46 2.06 -11.65 -11.10
C ARG A 46 2.31 -12.64 -9.97
N VAL A 47 1.64 -12.48 -8.83
CA VAL A 47 1.87 -13.30 -7.64
C VAL A 47 0.72 -14.30 -7.48
N PRO A 48 1.00 -15.59 -7.22
CA PRO A 48 -0.05 -16.61 -7.04
C PRO A 48 -0.92 -16.37 -5.79
N ILE A 49 -0.45 -15.58 -4.83
CA ILE A 49 -1.22 -15.09 -3.69
C ILE A 49 -1.81 -13.71 -4.07
N THR A 50 -2.81 -13.71 -4.94
CA THR A 50 -3.29 -12.47 -5.60
C THR A 50 -4.24 -11.60 -4.76
N SER A 51 -4.83 -12.10 -3.67
CA SER A 51 -6.08 -11.51 -3.18
C SER A 51 -6.22 -11.41 -1.66
N TYR A 52 -5.24 -10.82 -0.98
CA TYR A 52 -5.54 -10.22 0.33
C TYR A 52 -5.39 -8.70 0.20
N ARG A 53 -6.51 -7.98 0.24
CA ARG A 53 -6.41 -6.54 0.52
C ARG A 53 -5.83 -6.41 1.93
N VAL A 54 -4.79 -5.61 2.05
CA VAL A 54 -4.17 -5.31 3.33
C VAL A 54 -5.23 -4.62 4.18
N GLN A 55 -5.58 -5.23 5.31
CA GLN A 55 -6.42 -4.56 6.30
C GLN A 55 -5.61 -3.43 6.94
N PRO A 56 -6.25 -2.32 7.35
CA PRO A 56 -5.58 -1.30 8.15
C PRO A 56 -4.94 -1.98 9.36
N GLN A 57 -3.69 -1.65 9.66
CA GLN A 57 -3.12 -2.07 10.93
C GLN A 57 -4.05 -1.57 12.04
N PRO A 58 -4.47 -2.43 12.99
CA PRO A 58 -5.17 -1.95 14.16
C PRO A 58 -4.25 -0.91 14.80
N LYS A 59 -4.82 0.24 15.19
CA LYS A 59 -4.08 1.24 15.96
C LYS A 59 -3.56 0.50 17.18
N VAL A 60 -2.25 0.23 17.20
CA VAL A 60 -1.61 -0.39 18.35
C VAL A 60 -1.83 0.62 19.46
N LEU A 61 -2.78 0.32 20.35
CA LEU A 61 -2.88 1.02 21.62
C LEU A 61 -1.52 0.76 22.26
N ASP A 62 -0.77 1.82 22.60
CA ASP A 62 0.51 1.70 23.28
C ASP A 62 0.37 0.64 24.37
N VAL A 63 1.02 -0.51 24.15
CA VAL A 63 1.14 -1.53 25.16
C VAL A 63 2.05 -0.91 26.21
N PRO A 64 1.62 -0.86 27.49
CA PRO A 64 2.35 -0.15 28.54
C PRO A 64 3.78 -0.66 28.72
#